data_AF-A0A969KA47-F1
#
_entry.id   AF-A0A969KA47-F1
#
_cell.length_a   1.000
_cell.length_b   1.000
_cell.length_c   1.000
_cell.angle_alpha   90.00
_cell.angle_beta   90.00
_cell.angle_gamma   90.00
#
_symmetry.space_group_name_H-M   'P 1'
#
loop_
_entity.id
_entity.type
_entity.pdbx_description
1 polymer ?
#
loop_
_entity_poly.entity_id
_entity_poly.type
_entity_poly.pdbx_seq_one_letter_code
_entity_poly.pdbx_strand_id
1 'polypeptide(L)'
;MTNPELGLTAHVTPRGAGVSLYVESVTTTELVVRSDDPSGALAEFDYIVHGLRIGYEEYGVVQPRRMDARVPSPAAVEARFAADPTVRNL
;
A
#
# COMPACT_ATOMS: atom_id res chain seq x y z
N MET A 1 -12.99 14.21 -13.88
CA MET A 1 -11.62 14.12 -13.35
C MET A 1 -11.72 13.47 -11.99
N THR A 2 -11.06 12.34 -11.77
CA THR A 2 -11.11 11.60 -10.51
C THR A 2 -10.05 12.14 -9.57
N ASN A 3 -10.44 12.61 -8.37
CA ASN A 3 -9.48 12.93 -7.33
C ASN A 3 -9.14 11.61 -6.59
N PRO A 4 -7.91 11.07 -6.73
CA PRO A 4 -7.53 9.81 -6.09
C PRO A 4 -7.52 9.89 -4.56
N GLU A 5 -7.47 11.09 -3.98
CA GLU A 5 -7.43 11.29 -2.53
C GLU A 5 -8.78 11.06 -1.85
N LEU A 6 -9.90 11.23 -2.59
CA LEU A 6 -11.26 11.04 -2.05
C LEU A 6 -11.54 9.60 -1.60
N GLY A 7 -10.76 8.63 -2.10
CA GLY A 7 -10.88 7.22 -1.73
C GLY A 7 -9.92 6.79 -0.63
N LEU A 8 -9.07 7.69 -0.13
CA LEU A 8 -8.05 7.33 0.85
C LEU A 8 -8.59 7.38 2.27
N THR A 9 -8.28 6.36 3.05
CA THR A 9 -8.48 6.31 4.50
C THR A 9 -7.25 5.71 5.14
N ALA A 10 -6.95 6.07 6.38
CA ALA A 10 -5.81 5.55 7.10
C ALA A 10 -6.17 5.21 8.54
N HIS A 11 -5.55 4.17 9.07
CA HIS A 11 -5.58 3.85 10.49
C HIS A 11 -4.16 3.87 11.03
N VAL A 12 -4.04 4.36 12.26
CA VAL A 12 -2.78 4.41 13.01
C VAL A 12 -2.96 3.61 14.29
N THR A 13 -1.91 2.90 14.70
CA THR A 13 -1.89 2.16 15.96
C THR A 13 -0.63 2.55 16.72
N PRO A 14 -0.76 3.19 17.90
CA PRO A 14 0.40 3.57 18.70
C PRO A 14 1.15 2.34 19.20
N ARG A 15 2.47 2.45 19.30
CA ARG A 15 3.36 1.47 19.92
C ARG A 15 4.01 2.06 21.17
N GLY A 16 4.17 1.24 22.21
CA GLY A 16 4.84 1.65 23.43
C GLY A 16 3.92 2.42 24.37
N ALA A 17 4.30 3.65 24.72
CA ALA A 17 3.50 4.50 25.61
C ALA A 17 2.10 4.70 25.01
N GLY A 18 1.06 4.62 25.84
CA GLY A 18 -0.34 4.72 25.43
C GLY A 18 -0.73 6.14 25.00
N VAL A 19 -0.12 6.60 23.91
CA VAL A 19 -0.32 7.91 23.31
C VAL A 19 -1.54 7.85 22.41
N SER A 20 -2.42 8.84 22.53
CA SER A 20 -3.56 9.00 21.63
C SER A 20 -3.07 9.64 20.33
N LEU A 21 -3.36 8.99 19.20
CA LEU A 21 -2.95 9.38 17.86
C LEU A 21 -4.18 9.52 16.97
N TYR A 22 -4.15 10.48 16.06
CA TYR A 22 -5.17 10.66 15.04
C TYR A 22 -4.57 11.07 13.70
N VAL A 23 -5.24 10.67 12.62
CA VAL A 23 -4.88 11.08 11.26
C VAL A 23 -5.45 12.47 11.01
N GLU A 24 -4.58 13.45 10.78
CA GLU A 24 -4.99 14.80 10.41
C GLU A 24 -5.34 14.87 8.92
N SER A 25 -4.50 14.27 8.07
CA SER A 25 -4.73 14.22 6.64
C SER A 25 -4.05 13.01 6.00
N VAL A 26 -4.60 12.57 4.87
CA VAL A 26 -4.02 11.53 4.01
C VAL A 26 -4.15 11.96 2.55
N THR A 27 -3.04 11.92 1.83
CA THR A 27 -2.96 12.15 0.39
C THR A 27 -2.28 10.96 -0.27
N THR A 28 -2.12 11.01 -1.59
CA THR A 28 -1.41 9.95 -2.32
C THR A 28 0.09 9.89 -2.02
N THR A 29 0.66 10.93 -1.43
CA THR A 29 2.11 11.05 -1.16
C THR A 29 2.45 11.30 0.30
N GLU A 30 1.48 11.69 1.12
CA GLU A 30 1.72 12.12 2.51
C GLU A 30 0.63 11.61 3.45
N LEU A 31 1.04 11.20 4.64
CA LEU A 31 0.18 10.89 5.78
C LEU A 31 0.62 11.77 6.95
N VAL A 32 -0.27 12.64 7.42
CA VAL A 32 0.00 13.50 8.57
C VAL A 32 -0.72 12.94 9.80
N VAL A 33 0.07 12.62 10.82
CA VAL A 33 -0.41 12.04 12.10
C VAL A 33 -0.09 13.01 13.22
N ARG A 34 -1.05 13.22 14.11
CA ARG A 34 -0.89 14.06 15.30
C ARG A 34 -1.20 13.31 16.58
N SER A 35 -0.69 13.85 17.67
CA SER A 35 -0.99 13.43 19.04
C SER A 35 -1.52 14.61 19.83
N ASP A 36 -2.36 14.31 20.81
CA ASP A 36 -2.79 15.24 21.86
C ASP A 36 -1.89 15.18 23.12
N ASP A 37 -0.81 14.40 23.10
CA ASP A 37 0.11 14.26 24.23
C ASP A 37 0.88 15.58 24.48
N PRO A 38 0.69 16.24 25.64
CA PRO A 38 1.35 17.50 25.97
C PRO A 38 2.86 17.34 26.21
N SER A 39 3.37 16.13 26.39
CA SER A 39 4.80 15.88 26.60
C SER A 39 5.63 16.13 25.34
N GLY A 40 4.99 16.10 24.16
CA GLY A 40 5.70 16.17 22.88
C GLY A 40 6.66 14.98 22.66
N ALA A 41 6.48 13.89 23.39
CA ALA A 41 7.27 12.69 23.20
C ALA A 41 7.10 12.16 21.78
N LEU A 42 8.20 11.69 21.19
CA LEU A 42 8.15 10.99 19.91
C LEU A 42 7.38 9.68 20.10
N ALA A 43 6.23 9.57 19.43
CA ALA A 43 5.42 8.37 19.42
C ALA A 43 5.83 7.47 18.26
N GLU A 44 6.10 6.21 18.55
CA GLU A 44 6.22 5.18 17.53
C GLU A 44 4.81 4.66 17.18
N PHE A 45 4.55 4.42 15.90
CA PHE A 45 3.25 3.91 15.47
C PHE A 45 3.36 3.09 14.19
N ASP A 46 2.46 2.12 14.07
CA ASP A 46 2.21 1.40 12.84
C ASP A 46 1.03 2.06 12.11
N TYR A 47 0.97 1.94 10.79
CA TYR A 47 -0.12 2.50 9.99
C TYR A 47 -0.54 1.58 8.85
N ILE A 48 -1.79 1.71 8.43
CA ILE A 48 -2.32 1.11 7.23
C ILE A 48 -3.14 2.15 6.46
N VAL A 49 -2.89 2.28 5.17
CA VAL A 49 -3.65 3.16 4.28
C VAL A 49 -4.46 2.29 3.32
N HIS A 50 -5.76 2.54 3.26
CA HIS A 50 -6.66 1.94 2.28
C HIS A 50 -7.01 2.99 1.23
N GLY A 51 -7.02 2.57 -0.04
CA GLY A 51 -7.45 3.41 -1.14
C GLY A 51 -8.59 2.78 -1.92
N LEU A 52 -9.67 3.53 -2.11
CA LEU A 52 -10.71 3.21 -3.07
C LEU A 52 -10.41 3.90 -4.40
N ARG A 53 -10.38 3.12 -5.47
CA ARG A 53 -10.21 3.67 -6.81
C ARG A 53 -11.55 4.18 -7.34
N ILE A 54 -11.88 5.42 -6.99
CA ILE A 54 -13.11 6.11 -7.39
C ILE A 54 -13.04 6.50 -8.87
N GLY A 55 -14.16 6.39 -9.60
CA GLY A 55 -14.31 6.66 -11.03
C GLY A 55 -13.97 5.49 -11.96
N TYR A 56 -13.90 4.28 -11.41
CA TYR A 56 -13.83 3.02 -12.16
C TYR A 56 -15.02 2.12 -11.85
N GLU A 57 -16.12 2.68 -11.32
CA GLU A 57 -17.33 1.94 -10.96
C GLU A 57 -17.95 1.25 -12.19
N GLU A 58 -17.81 1.87 -13.37
CA GLU A 58 -18.26 1.31 -14.65
C GLU A 58 -17.21 0.40 -15.32
N TYR A 59 -15.99 0.32 -14.77
CA TYR A 59 -14.93 -0.52 -15.31
C TYR A 59 -15.01 -1.92 -14.69
N GLY A 60 -15.48 -2.89 -15.48
CA GLY A 60 -15.40 -4.30 -15.11
C GLY A 60 -13.94 -4.73 -14.85
N VAL A 61 -13.60 -4.96 -13.58
CA VAL A 61 -12.28 -5.48 -13.18
C VAL A 61 -12.07 -6.93 -13.65
N VAL A 62 -13.17 -7.66 -13.82
CA VAL A 62 -13.18 -8.98 -14.46
C VAL A 62 -13.31 -8.77 -15.96
N GLN A 63 -12.22 -9.00 -16.68
CA GLN A 63 -12.20 -8.94 -18.15
C GLN A 63 -12.09 -10.35 -18.73
N PRO A 64 -12.72 -10.62 -19.90
CA PRO A 64 -12.46 -11.84 -20.64
C PRO A 64 -10.97 -12.00 -20.89
N ARG A 65 -10.45 -13.19 -20.62
CA ARG A 65 -9.03 -13.52 -20.78
C ARG A 65 -8.63 -13.33 -22.25
N ARG A 66 -7.90 -12.24 -22.54
CA ARG A 66 -7.51 -11.87 -23.92
C ARG A 66 -6.45 -12.78 -24.52
N MET A 67 -5.63 -13.39 -23.68
CA MET A 67 -4.61 -14.35 -24.07
C MET A 67 -4.39 -15.34 -22.94
N ASP A 68 -4.05 -16.58 -23.29
CA ASP A 68 -3.50 -17.49 -22.30
C ASP A 68 -2.23 -16.89 -21.72
N ALA A 69 -2.12 -16.94 -20.39
CA ALA A 69 -0.92 -16.54 -19.70
C ALA A 69 0.19 -17.45 -20.20
N ARG A 70 1.22 -16.89 -20.84
CA ARG A 70 2.39 -17.67 -21.24
C ARG A 70 3.01 -18.25 -19.99
N VAL A 71 3.01 -19.57 -19.89
CA VAL A 71 3.86 -20.27 -18.95
C VAL A 71 5.31 -19.95 -19.36
N PRO A 72 6.12 -19.33 -18.49
CA PRO A 72 7.52 -19.07 -18.80
C PRO A 72 8.21 -20.39 -19.17
N SER A 73 9.07 -20.38 -20.18
CA SER A 73 9.87 -21.57 -20.49
C SER A 73 10.88 -21.82 -19.36
N PRO A 74 11.30 -23.07 -19.14
CA PRO A 74 12.34 -23.38 -18.15
C PRO A 74 13.63 -22.55 -18.35
N ALA A 75 14.01 -22.27 -19.61
CA ALA A 75 15.15 -21.42 -19.93
C ALA A 75 14.96 -19.96 -19.50
N ALA A 76 13.75 -19.40 -19.64
CA ALA A 76 13.43 -18.05 -19.19
C ALA A 76 13.43 -17.95 -17.66
N VAL A 77 13.02 -19.02 -16.97
CA VAL A 77 13.07 -19.13 -15.51
C VAL A 77 14.51 -19.16 -15.00
N GLU A 78 15.37 -20.01 -15.58
CA GLU A 78 16.80 -20.06 -15.20
C GLU A 78 17.54 -18.76 -15.49
N ALA A 79 17.28 -18.12 -16.64
CA ALA A 79 17.87 -16.82 -16.95
C ALA A 79 17.50 -15.74 -15.93
N ARG A 80 16.27 -15.79 -15.40
CA ARG A 80 15.82 -14.88 -14.34
C ARG A 80 16.53 -15.13 -13.01
N PHE A 81 16.73 -16.38 -12.62
CA PHE A 81 17.50 -16.73 -11.43
C PHE A 81 18.99 -16.43 -11.56
N ALA A 82 19.55 -16.52 -12.77
CA ALA A 82 20.93 -16.13 -13.03
C ALA A 82 21.12 -14.60 -12.94
N ALA A 83 20.12 -13.82 -13.36
CA ALA A 83 20.14 -12.36 -13.31
C ALA A 83 19.97 -11.80 -11.89
N ASP A 84 19.20 -12.48 -11.04
CA ASP A 84 19.06 -12.13 -9.63
C ASP A 84 19.12 -13.39 -8.74
N PRO A 85 20.31 -13.71 -8.20
CA PRO A 85 20.51 -14.91 -7.37
C PRO A 85 19.76 -14.87 -6.03
N THR A 86 19.36 -13.69 -5.55
CA THR A 86 18.72 -13.53 -4.24
C THR A 86 17.30 -14.11 -4.20
N VAL A 87 16.66 -14.21 -5.36
CA VAL A 87 15.28 -14.71 -5.54
C VAL A 87 15.17 -16.23 -5.39
N ARG A 88 16.29 -16.96 -5.40
CA ARG A 88 16.31 -18.44 -5.35
C ARG A 88 16.15 -19.00 -3.93
N ASN A 89 16.27 -18.17 -2.88
CA ASN A 89 16.33 -18.57 -1.47
C ASN A 89 15.20 -17.98 -0.59
N LEU A 90 14.06 -17.61 -1.20
CA LEU A 90 12.81 -17.27 -0.49
C LEU A 90 11.85 -18.46 -0.56
#